data_AF-A0A931QHI3-F1
#
_entry.id   AF-A0A931QHI3-F1
#
_cell.length_a   1.000
_cell.length_b   1.000
_cell.length_c   1.000
_cell.angle_alpha   90.00
_cell.angle_beta   90.00
_cell.angle_gamma   90.00
#
_symmetry.space_group_name_H-M   'P 1'
#
loop_
_entity.id
_entity.type
_entity.pdbx_description
1 polymer ?
#
loop_
_entity_poly.entity_id
_entity_poly.type
_entity_poly.pdbx_seq_one_letter_code
_entity_poly.pdbx_strand_id
1 'polypeptide(L)'
;MNHRPFEDWLLDDQPLTPEQNRDLQTHLRTCTTYAAIAESNLALHSARKVTPAAGFIDRFQLRLAEQRKAARVRQTIGTLIFVIGGLGLLVWLAGPIVQEALRSPAEWITTAVSYFLFVLTSIQALNEVALVLLHIMPNLVSPLGWLMVISVLGGLGLMWIVSIARWTRPPQGV
;
A
#
# COMPACT_ATOMS: atom_id res chain seq x y z
N MET A 1 3.41 5.83 24.61
CA MET A 1 3.35 7.29 24.38
C MET A 1 3.68 7.54 22.91
N ASN A 2 3.11 8.58 22.27
CA ASN A 2 3.37 8.84 20.85
C ASN A 2 4.72 9.56 20.71
N HIS A 3 5.73 8.89 20.14
CA HIS A 3 7.09 9.42 20.03
C HIS A 3 7.33 10.24 18.75
N ARG A 4 6.45 10.07 17.76
CA ARG A 4 6.60 10.64 16.41
C ARG A 4 6.78 12.17 16.39
N PRO A 5 6.02 12.99 17.15
CA PRO A 5 6.17 14.45 17.10
C PRO A 5 7.56 14.93 17.53
N PHE A 6 8.17 14.24 18.50
CA PHE A 6 9.47 14.64 19.04
C PHE A 6 10.62 14.29 18.10
N GLU A 7 10.44 13.27 17.25
CA GLU A 7 11.40 12.90 16.22
C GLU A 7 11.43 13.94 15.11
N ASP A 8 10.26 14.32 14.61
CA ASP A 8 10.11 15.34 13.57
C ASP A 8 10.69 16.69 14.05
N TRP A 9 10.39 17.09 15.29
CA TRP A 9 10.92 18.32 15.89
C TRP A 9 12.45 18.33 16.05
N LEU A 10 13.07 17.16 16.20
CA LEU A 10 14.50 17.04 16.44
C LEU A 10 15.31 16.96 15.16
N LEU A 11 14.74 16.43 14.07
CA LEU A 11 15.46 16.12 12.82
C LEU A 11 15.19 17.12 11.68
N ASP A 12 14.02 17.75 11.65
CA ASP A 12 13.61 18.60 10.51
C ASP A 12 14.03 20.09 10.65
N ASP A 13 14.78 20.45 11.70
CA ASP A 13 15.20 21.84 11.98
C ASP A 13 14.04 22.87 11.94
N GLN A 14 12.82 22.43 12.24
CA GLN A 14 11.63 23.29 12.22
C GLN A 14 11.64 24.26 13.41
N PRO A 15 11.23 25.53 13.23
CA PRO A 15 11.12 26.47 14.34
C PRO A 15 10.00 26.04 15.29
N LEU A 16 10.37 25.63 16.52
CA LEU A 16 9.43 25.21 17.56
C LEU A 16 8.84 26.39 18.33
N THR A 17 7.57 26.29 18.72
CA THR A 17 6.98 27.25 19.66
C THR A 17 7.55 27.05 21.08
N PRO A 18 7.44 28.05 21.98
CA PRO A 18 7.90 27.92 23.36
C PRO A 18 7.30 26.72 24.11
N GLU A 19 6.04 26.41 23.84
CA GLU A 19 5.32 25.28 24.42
C GLU A 19 5.87 23.95 23.90
N GLN A 20 6.07 23.82 22.58
CA GLN A 20 6.63 22.63 21.95
C GLN A 20 8.07 22.36 22.44
N ASN A 21 8.87 23.39 22.58
CA ASN A 21 10.23 23.26 23.10
C ASN A 21 10.23 22.76 24.56
N ARG A 22 9.33 23.28 25.40
CA ARG A 22 9.20 22.80 26.79
C ARG A 22 8.79 21.33 26.84
N ASP A 23 7.87 20.92 25.99
CA ASP A 23 7.39 19.54 25.92
C ASP A 23 8.48 18.59 25.40
N LEU A 24 9.26 19.01 24.40
CA LEU A 24 10.43 18.29 23.89
C LEU A 24 11.49 18.10 25.00
N GLN A 25 11.85 19.17 25.71
CA GLN A 25 12.82 19.09 26.81
C GLN A 25 12.35 18.18 27.95
N THR A 26 11.05 18.17 28.22
CA THR A 26 10.46 17.26 29.21
C THR A 26 10.54 15.81 28.74
N HIS A 27 10.29 15.54 27.45
CA HIS A 27 10.39 14.21 26.87
C HIS A 27 11.83 13.67 26.88
N LEU A 28 12.81 14.49 26.48
CA LEU A 28 14.23 14.11 26.45
C LEU A 28 14.77 13.69 27.82
N ARG A 29 14.22 14.23 28.93
CA ARG A 29 14.60 13.83 30.29
C ARG A 29 14.08 12.45 30.70
N THR A 30 13.04 11.96 30.03
CA THR A 30 12.36 10.70 30.39
C THR A 30 12.66 9.58 29.40
N CYS A 31 13.08 9.90 28.17
CA CYS A 31 13.39 8.93 27.13
C CYS A 31 14.87 8.96 26.74
N THR A 32 15.61 7.94 27.17
CA THR A 32 17.05 7.78 26.90
C THR A 32 17.36 7.65 25.41
N THR A 33 16.48 7.01 24.63
CA THR A 33 16.64 6.84 23.17
C THR A 33 16.69 8.17 22.44
N TYR A 34 15.71 9.05 22.67
CA TYR A 34 15.64 10.34 21.99
C TYR A 34 16.66 11.35 22.55
N ALA A 35 17.08 11.22 23.82
CA ALA A 35 18.20 11.96 24.37
C ALA A 35 19.52 11.69 23.61
N ALA A 36 19.81 10.43 23.29
CA ALA A 36 21.00 10.06 22.52
C ALA A 36 20.96 10.60 21.08
N ILE A 37 19.78 10.62 20.45
CA ILE A 37 19.59 11.23 19.11
C ILE A 37 19.83 12.74 19.19
N ALA A 38 19.32 13.41 20.23
CA ALA A 38 19.49 14.86 20.39
C ALA A 38 20.96 15.26 20.59
N GLU A 39 21.69 14.48 21.40
CA GLU A 39 23.12 14.66 21.59
C GLU A 39 23.91 14.45 20.29
N SER A 40 23.58 13.40 19.54
CA SER A 40 24.20 13.12 18.24
C SER A 40 23.90 14.22 17.22
N ASN A 41 22.67 14.73 17.19
CA ASN A 41 22.30 15.82 16.30
C ASN A 41 23.07 17.11 16.64
N LEU A 42 23.16 17.45 17.93
CA LEU A 42 23.97 18.59 18.39
C LEU A 42 25.45 18.44 18.00
N ALA A 43 26.02 17.23 18.12
CA ALA A 43 27.38 16.95 17.71
C ALA A 43 27.58 17.13 16.19
N LEU A 44 26.61 16.74 15.37
CA LEU A 44 26.64 16.93 13.92
C LEU A 44 26.49 18.41 13.52
N HIS A 45 25.60 19.16 14.18
CA HIS A 45 25.43 20.60 13.90
C HIS A 45 26.61 21.45 14.36
N SER A 46 27.27 21.05 15.45
CA SER A 46 28.47 21.73 15.97
C SER A 46 29.76 21.32 15.26
N ALA A 47 29.73 20.24 14.46
CA ALA A 47 30.87 19.82 13.67
C ALA A 47 31.28 20.90 12.66
N ARG A 48 32.58 21.18 12.59
CA ARG A 48 33.13 22.13 11.61
C ARG A 48 32.85 21.62 10.20
N LYS A 49 32.02 22.34 9.45
CA LYS A 49 31.83 22.10 8.01
C LYS A 49 33.14 22.38 7.29
N VAL A 50 33.74 21.35 6.70
CA VAL A 50 34.95 21.47 5.89
C VAL A 50 34.56 22.02 4.53
N THR A 51 35.26 23.04 4.04
CA THR A 51 35.03 23.57 2.71
C THR A 51 35.60 22.63 1.65
N PRO A 52 34.92 22.46 0.51
CA PRO A 52 35.42 21.62 -0.56
C PRO A 52 36.76 22.18 -1.08
N ALA A 53 37.69 21.28 -1.41
CA ALA A 53 38.96 21.66 -2.01
C ALA A 53 38.74 22.40 -3.34
N ALA A 54 39.66 23.29 -3.70
CA ALA A 54 39.60 24.04 -4.97
C ALA A 54 39.38 23.09 -6.18
N GLY A 55 38.55 23.54 -7.13
CA GLY A 55 38.16 22.76 -8.31
C GLY A 55 37.22 21.58 -8.03
N PHE A 56 36.67 21.46 -6.81
CA PHE A 56 35.69 20.41 -6.50
C PHE A 56 34.46 20.47 -7.41
N ILE A 57 33.93 21.66 -7.67
CA ILE A 57 32.74 21.85 -8.50
C ILE A 57 32.99 21.31 -9.90
N ASP A 58 34.11 21.67 -10.53
CA ASP A 58 34.45 21.23 -11.88
C ASP A 58 34.62 19.71 -11.95
N ARG A 59 35.35 19.11 -11.00
CA ARG A 59 35.52 17.65 -10.92
C ARG A 59 34.19 16.93 -10.68
N PHE A 60 33.33 17.50 -9.86
CA PHE A 60 32.02 16.94 -9.55
C PHE A 60 31.09 16.98 -10.75
N GLN A 61 31.02 18.12 -11.45
CA GLN A 61 30.18 18.28 -12.64
C GLN A 61 30.63 17.34 -13.78
N LEU A 62 31.94 17.20 -13.99
CA LEU A 62 32.50 16.30 -14.99
C LEU A 62 32.11 14.84 -14.71
N ARG A 63 32.36 14.38 -13.47
CA ARG A 63 31.97 13.02 -13.05
C ARG A 63 30.46 12.80 -13.12
N LEU A 64 29.67 13.80 -12.74
CA LEU A 64 28.22 13.73 -12.80
C LEU A 64 27.70 13.58 -14.23
N ALA A 65 28.31 14.29 -15.19
CA ALA A 65 27.96 14.17 -16.60
C ALA A 65 28.26 12.76 -17.15
N GLU A 66 29.44 12.21 -16.82
CA GLU A 66 29.82 10.84 -17.19
C GLU A 66 28.89 9.79 -16.57
N GLN A 67 28.61 9.91 -15.26
CA GLN A 67 27.70 9.00 -14.56
C GLN A 67 26.27 9.08 -15.11
N ARG A 68 25.76 10.28 -15.41
CA ARG A 68 24.44 10.46 -16.03
C ARG A 68 24.38 9.80 -17.40
N LYS A 69 25.42 9.91 -18.23
CA LYS A 69 25.49 9.25 -19.54
C LYS A 69 25.47 7.72 -19.38
N ALA A 70 26.30 7.17 -18.49
CA ALA A 70 26.33 5.73 -18.23
C ALA A 70 24.99 5.20 -17.67
N ALA A 71 24.37 5.95 -16.75
CA ALA A 71 23.06 5.62 -16.19
C ALA A 71 21.96 5.62 -17.26
N ARG A 72 21.93 6.63 -18.13
CA ARG A 72 20.98 6.69 -19.26
C ARG A 72 21.14 5.48 -20.19
N VAL A 73 22.37 5.14 -20.58
CA VAL A 73 22.62 3.98 -21.44
C VAL A 73 22.15 2.69 -20.78
N ARG A 74 22.49 2.47 -19.50
CA ARG A 74 22.03 1.29 -18.75
C ARG A 74 20.52 1.22 -18.65
N GLN A 75 19.87 2.35 -18.37
CA GLN A 75 18.41 2.44 -18.29
C GLN A 75 17.78 2.14 -19.65
N THR A 76 18.25 2.76 -20.73
CA THR A 76 17.72 2.52 -22.08
C THR A 76 17.88 1.07 -22.49
N ILE A 77 19.06 0.47 -22.27
CA ILE A 77 19.30 -0.95 -22.59
C ILE A 77 18.42 -1.85 -21.71
N GLY A 78 18.34 -1.58 -20.41
CA GLY A 78 17.50 -2.35 -19.48
C GLY A 78 16.01 -2.28 -19.87
N THR A 79 15.50 -1.09 -20.18
CA THR A 79 14.13 -0.91 -20.67
C THR A 79 13.91 -1.60 -22.01
N LEU A 80 14.85 -1.52 -22.94
CA LEU A 80 14.74 -2.19 -24.23
C LEU A 80 14.66 -3.72 -24.07
N ILE A 81 15.53 -4.30 -23.24
CA ILE A 81 15.52 -5.74 -22.94
C ILE A 81 14.21 -6.12 -22.25
N PHE A 82 13.75 -5.33 -21.28
CA PHE A 82 12.50 -5.58 -20.58
C PHE A 82 11.29 -5.54 -21.52
N VAL A 83 11.23 -4.54 -22.41
CA VAL A 83 10.13 -4.38 -23.38
C VAL A 83 10.16 -5.50 -24.41
N ILE A 84 11.30 -5.77 -25.04
CA ILE A 84 11.43 -6.82 -26.05
C ILE A 84 11.20 -8.20 -25.43
N GLY A 85 11.81 -8.46 -24.27
CA GLY A 85 11.63 -9.72 -23.54
C GLY A 85 10.18 -9.92 -23.08
N GLY A 86 9.56 -8.86 -22.55
CA GLY A 86 8.15 -8.87 -22.15
C GLY A 86 7.20 -9.10 -23.33
N LEU A 87 7.41 -8.41 -24.45
CA LEU A 87 6.64 -8.63 -25.69
C LEU A 87 6.84 -10.04 -26.24
N GLY A 88 8.08 -10.53 -26.28
CA GLY A 88 8.39 -11.88 -26.74
C GLY A 88 7.72 -12.94 -25.89
N LEU A 89 7.77 -12.79 -24.57
CA LEU A 89 7.11 -13.69 -23.63
C LEU A 89 5.58 -13.62 -23.77
N LEU A 90 5.01 -12.42 -23.93
CA LEU A 90 3.58 -12.24 -24.13
C LEU A 90 3.11 -12.91 -25.42
N VAL A 91 3.82 -12.69 -26.53
CA VAL A 91 3.52 -13.33 -27.81
C VAL A 91 3.68 -14.84 -27.71
N TRP A 92 4.69 -15.34 -27.00
CA TRP A 92 4.87 -16.78 -26.82
C TRP A 92 3.74 -17.42 -26.00
N LEU A 93 3.31 -16.77 -24.92
CA LEU A 93 2.29 -17.29 -24.01
C LEU A 93 0.87 -17.12 -24.55
N ALA A 94 0.54 -15.94 -25.08
CA ALA A 94 -0.79 -15.59 -25.58
C ALA A 94 -0.96 -15.91 -27.08
N GLY A 95 0.14 -16.06 -27.83
CA GLY A 95 0.10 -16.30 -29.27
C GLY A 95 -0.75 -17.50 -29.68
N PRO A 96 -0.59 -18.69 -29.07
CA PRO A 96 -1.42 -19.85 -29.39
C PRO A 96 -2.92 -19.60 -29.12
N ILE A 97 -3.24 -18.91 -28.02
CA ILE A 97 -4.63 -18.59 -27.64
C ILE A 97 -5.25 -17.63 -28.66
N VAL A 98 -4.53 -16.58 -29.04
CA VAL A 98 -4.97 -15.60 -30.03
C VAL A 98 -5.10 -16.25 -31.40
N GLN A 99 -4.15 -17.11 -31.79
CA GLN A 99 -4.18 -17.82 -33.06
C GLN A 99 -5.40 -18.76 -33.15
N GLU A 100 -5.71 -19.47 -32.08
CA GLU A 100 -6.89 -20.33 -32.03
C GLU A 100 -8.19 -19.51 -32.07
N ALA A 101 -8.26 -18.44 -31.28
CA ALA A 101 -9.41 -17.53 -31.30
C ALA A 101 -9.66 -16.89 -32.68
N LEU A 102 -8.61 -16.61 -33.46
CA LEU A 102 -8.74 -16.10 -34.82
C LEU A 102 -9.19 -17.17 -35.84
N ARG A 103 -8.91 -18.45 -35.58
CA ARG A 103 -9.32 -19.56 -36.45
C ARG A 103 -10.75 -20.00 -36.20
N SER A 104 -11.17 -20.06 -34.93
CA SER A 104 -12.52 -20.48 -34.52
C SER A 104 -13.21 -19.43 -33.64
N PRO A 105 -13.45 -18.20 -34.14
CA PRO A 105 -14.06 -17.14 -33.34
C PRO A 105 -15.46 -17.52 -32.82
N ALA A 106 -16.17 -18.36 -33.57
CA ALA A 106 -17.46 -18.91 -33.16
C ALA A 106 -17.36 -19.75 -31.88
N GLU A 107 -16.34 -20.61 -31.74
CA GLU A 107 -16.18 -21.44 -30.53
C GLU A 107 -15.95 -20.55 -29.31
N TRP A 108 -15.06 -19.57 -29.41
CA TRP A 108 -14.77 -18.64 -28.32
C TRP A 108 -16.01 -17.84 -27.89
N ILE A 109 -16.80 -17.36 -28.86
CA ILE A 109 -18.07 -16.67 -28.58
C ILE A 109 -19.05 -17.62 -27.91
N THR A 110 -19.18 -18.86 -28.39
CA THR A 110 -20.10 -19.83 -27.77
C THR A 110 -19.67 -20.20 -26.35
N THR A 111 -18.37 -20.33 -26.07
CA THR A 111 -17.84 -20.56 -24.73
C THR A 111 -18.08 -19.35 -23.83
N ALA A 112 -17.85 -18.13 -24.32
CA ALA A 112 -18.11 -16.92 -23.55
C ALA A 112 -19.60 -16.79 -23.20
N VAL A 113 -20.48 -17.03 -24.17
CA VAL A 113 -21.93 -17.04 -23.96
C VAL A 113 -22.35 -18.15 -23.01
N SER A 114 -21.80 -19.36 -23.12
CA SER A 114 -22.14 -20.46 -22.22
C SER A 114 -21.71 -20.20 -20.79
N TYR A 115 -20.52 -19.65 -20.57
CA TYR A 115 -20.08 -19.19 -19.25
C TYR A 115 -20.97 -18.09 -18.70
N PHE A 116 -21.33 -17.11 -19.53
CA PHE A 116 -22.23 -16.03 -19.12
C PHE A 116 -23.60 -16.57 -18.69
N LEU A 117 -24.18 -17.45 -19.51
CA LEU A 117 -25.45 -18.11 -19.19
C LEU A 117 -25.33 -18.96 -17.93
N PHE A 118 -24.24 -19.72 -17.76
CA PHE A 118 -23.98 -20.51 -16.56
C PHE A 118 -23.94 -19.64 -15.30
N VAL A 119 -23.27 -18.49 -15.35
CA VAL A 119 -23.23 -17.56 -14.21
C VAL A 119 -24.64 -17.03 -13.91
N LEU A 120 -25.38 -16.63 -14.94
CA LEU A 120 -26.73 -16.10 -14.78
C LEU A 120 -27.68 -17.15 -14.17
N THR A 121 -27.68 -18.36 -14.71
CA THR A 121 -28.50 -19.46 -14.19
C THR A 121 -28.05 -19.91 -12.81
N SER A 122 -26.76 -19.87 -12.49
CA SER A 122 -26.26 -20.16 -11.14
C SER A 122 -26.75 -19.13 -10.14
N ILE A 123 -26.75 -17.84 -10.50
CA ILE A 123 -27.31 -16.78 -9.65
C ILE A 123 -28.81 -16.99 -9.44
N GLN A 124 -29.54 -17.34 -10.50
CA GLN A 124 -30.97 -17.64 -10.40
C GLN A 124 -31.22 -18.84 -9.47
N ALA A 125 -30.48 -19.93 -9.64
CA ALA A 125 -30.59 -21.11 -8.79
C ALA A 125 -30.26 -20.78 -7.32
N LEU A 126 -29.20 -20.00 -7.07
CA LEU A 126 -28.87 -19.51 -5.73
C LEU A 126 -29.99 -18.67 -5.13
N ASN A 127 -30.63 -17.81 -5.93
CA ASN A 127 -31.74 -16.98 -5.47
C ASN A 127 -32.96 -17.83 -5.09
N GLU A 128 -33.33 -18.81 -5.92
CA GLU A 128 -34.43 -19.73 -5.61
C GLU A 128 -34.17 -20.51 -4.32
N VAL A 129 -32.95 -21.06 -4.17
CA VAL A 129 -32.54 -21.74 -2.93
C VAL A 129 -32.58 -20.78 -1.73
N ALA A 130 -32.10 -19.55 -1.90
CA ALA A 130 -32.12 -18.54 -0.84
C ALA A 130 -33.54 -18.15 -0.43
N LEU A 131 -34.45 -17.97 -1.39
CA LEU A 131 -35.86 -17.66 -1.12
C LEU A 131 -36.57 -18.80 -0.40
N VAL A 132 -36.37 -20.04 -0.83
CA VAL A 132 -36.89 -21.23 -0.14
C VAL A 132 -36.34 -21.30 1.29
N LEU A 133 -35.03 -21.09 1.45
CA LEU A 133 -34.39 -21.12 2.75
C LEU A 133 -34.91 -20.01 3.66
N LEU A 134 -35.06 -18.78 3.14
CA LEU A 134 -35.64 -17.64 3.85
C LEU A 134 -37.12 -17.83 4.19
N HIS A 135 -37.86 -18.59 3.38
CA HIS A 135 -39.24 -18.92 3.68
C HIS A 135 -39.37 -19.95 4.80
N ILE A 136 -38.45 -20.91 4.87
CA ILE A 136 -38.46 -21.99 5.87
C ILE A 136 -37.78 -21.56 7.18
N MET A 137 -36.73 -20.73 7.11
CA MET A 137 -35.93 -20.28 8.26
C MET A 137 -36.75 -19.74 9.44
N PRO A 138 -37.75 -18.84 9.22
CA PRO A 138 -38.55 -18.27 10.30
C PRO A 138 -39.30 -19.32 11.11
N ASN A 139 -39.70 -20.43 10.47
CA ASN A 139 -40.40 -21.53 11.11
C ASN A 139 -39.46 -22.56 11.75
N LEU A 140 -38.20 -22.62 11.29
CA LEU A 140 -37.20 -23.57 11.78
C LEU A 140 -36.47 -23.06 13.04
N VAL A 141 -36.29 -21.75 13.15
CA VAL A 141 -35.55 -21.11 14.24
C VAL A 141 -36.54 -20.60 15.30
N SER A 142 -36.37 -21.03 16.55
CA SER A 142 -37.19 -20.53 17.66
C SER A 142 -36.98 -19.02 17.86
N PRO A 143 -37.95 -18.30 18.46
CA PRO A 143 -37.79 -16.86 18.73
C PRO A 143 -36.51 -16.50 19.51
N LEU A 144 -36.06 -17.38 20.40
CA LEU A 144 -34.79 -17.23 21.13
C LEU A 144 -33.56 -17.43 20.23
N GLY A 145 -33.65 -18.33 19.25
CA GLY A 145 -32.59 -18.55 18.27
C GLY A 145 -32.33 -17.31 17.41
N TRP A 146 -33.38 -16.57 17.04
CA TRP A 146 -33.25 -15.31 16.31
C TRP A 146 -32.51 -14.24 17.12
N LEU A 147 -32.78 -14.14 18.43
CA LEU A 147 -32.05 -13.21 19.31
C LEU A 147 -30.55 -13.54 19.39
N MET A 148 -30.20 -14.84 19.46
CA MET A 148 -28.80 -15.28 19.42
C MET A 148 -28.11 -14.92 18.10
N VAL A 149 -28.76 -15.18 16.96
CA VAL A 149 -28.21 -14.86 15.63
C VAL A 149 -27.98 -13.36 15.47
N ILE A 150 -28.97 -12.54 15.85
CA ILE A 150 -28.85 -11.07 15.79
C ILE A 150 -27.74 -10.58 16.72
N SER A 151 -27.62 -11.13 17.92
CA SER A 151 -26.57 -10.77 18.87
C SER A 151 -25.16 -11.09 18.33
N VAL A 152 -24.98 -12.28 17.75
CA VAL A 152 -23.71 -12.71 17.13
C VAL A 152 -23.36 -11.84 15.93
N LEU A 153 -24.31 -11.63 15.00
CA LEU A 153 -24.08 -10.78 13.82
C LEU A 153 -23.81 -9.33 14.21
N GLY A 154 -24.55 -8.80 15.20
CA GLY A 154 -24.32 -7.47 15.75
C GLY A 154 -22.95 -7.33 16.41
N GLY A 155 -22.53 -8.33 17.19
CA GLY A 155 -21.19 -8.36 17.80
C GLY A 155 -20.07 -8.40 16.77
N LEU A 156 -20.20 -9.24 15.74
CA LEU A 156 -19.28 -9.30 14.60
C LEU A 156 -19.24 -7.97 13.82
N GLY A 157 -20.40 -7.35 13.59
CA GLY A 157 -20.52 -6.05 12.92
C GLY A 157 -19.85 -4.93 13.71
N LEU A 158 -20.06 -4.86 15.03
CA LEU A 158 -19.39 -3.91 15.91
C LEU A 158 -17.88 -4.14 15.94
N MET A 159 -17.44 -5.40 16.03
CA MET A 159 -16.02 -5.75 15.99
C MET A 159 -15.37 -5.31 14.67
N TRP A 160 -16.08 -5.50 13.56
CA TRP A 160 -15.64 -5.07 12.23
C TRP A 160 -15.53 -3.55 12.11
N ILE A 161 -16.55 -2.81 12.57
CA ILE A 161 -16.55 -1.34 12.58
C ILE A 161 -15.41 -0.80 13.45
N VAL A 162 -15.18 -1.38 14.63
CA VAL A 162 -14.08 -0.98 15.52
C VAL A 162 -12.73 -1.29 14.88
N SER A 163 -12.61 -2.45 14.21
CA SER A 163 -11.39 -2.85 13.50
C SER A 163 -11.06 -1.86 12.38
N ILE A 164 -12.04 -1.54 11.52
CA ILE A 164 -11.88 -0.55 10.46
C ILE A 164 -11.59 0.83 11.06
N ALA A 165 -12.37 1.31 12.03
CA ALA A 165 -12.18 2.62 12.64
C ALA A 165 -10.80 2.76 13.31
N ARG A 166 -10.23 1.67 13.82
CA ARG A 166 -8.86 1.67 14.35
C ARG A 166 -7.81 1.82 13.25
N TRP A 167 -8.06 1.26 12.07
CA TRP A 167 -7.12 1.27 10.94
C TRP A 167 -7.28 2.47 10.02
N THR A 168 -8.49 3.04 9.92
CA THR A 168 -8.79 4.21 9.06
C THR A 168 -8.67 5.53 9.78
N ARG A 169 -8.47 5.56 11.10
CA ARG A 169 -8.07 6.80 11.79
C ARG A 169 -6.75 7.25 11.17
N PRO A 170 -6.72 8.36 10.41
CA PRO A 170 -5.47 8.85 9.87
C PRO A 170 -4.55 9.12 11.05
N PRO A 171 -3.24 8.86 10.94
CA PRO A 171 -2.31 9.58 11.80
C PRO A 171 -2.68 11.06 11.62
N GLN A 172 -3.09 11.71 12.70
CA GLN A 172 -3.22 13.17 12.71
C GLN A 172 -1.80 13.70 12.49
N GLY A 173 -1.45 13.81 11.20
CA GLY A 173 -0.28 14.48 10.73
C GLY A 173 -0.48 15.96 10.99
N VAL A 174 0.44 16.49 11.79
CA VAL A 174 0.97 17.83 11.60
C VAL A 174 1.99 17.73 10.47
#